data_AF-A0A7X0AJB4-F1
#
_entry.id   AF-A0A7X0AJB4-F1
#
_cell.length_a   1.000
_cell.length_b   1.000
_cell.length_c   1.000
_cell.angle_alpha   90.00
_cell.angle_beta   90.00
_cell.angle_gamma   90.00
#
_symmetry.space_group_name_H-M   'P 1'
#
loop_
_entity.id
_entity.type
_entity.pdbx_description
1 polymer ?
#
loop_
_entity_poly.entity_id
_entity_poly.type
_entity_poly.pdbx_seq_one_letter_code
_entity_poly.pdbx_strand_id
1 'polypeptide(L)'
;MLHFEDAAHHLLSIVRQVPRGMHPGPVLLPVSMAPGAEATAELHWVSGDVYDGHNCVSPTTAVVQVGADTYRQPFSNRFCSAANAPATFTQTWLKADAVVTTSDGRPAVAK
;
A
#
# COMPACT_ATOMS: atom_id res chain seq x y z
N MET A 1 -7.34 -2.46 4.93
CA MET A 1 -7.57 -1.44 3.88
C MET A 1 -6.44 -0.42 3.92
N LEU A 2 -5.97 0.09 2.78
CA LEU A 2 -4.96 1.15 2.70
C LEU A 2 -5.62 2.43 2.15
N HIS A 3 -5.43 3.55 2.85
CA HIS A 3 -5.84 4.88 2.40
C HIS A 3 -4.82 5.94 2.81
N PHE A 4 -5.01 7.18 2.35
CA PHE A 4 -4.04 8.26 2.51
C PHE A 4 -4.70 9.53 3.03
N GLU A 5 -4.00 10.26 3.90
CA GLU A 5 -4.50 11.46 4.58
C GLU A 5 -3.55 12.67 4.40
N ASP A 6 -4.12 13.88 4.45
CA ASP A 6 -3.36 15.14 4.54
C ASP A 6 -2.85 15.41 5.98
N ALA A 7 -2.17 16.54 6.18
CA ALA A 7 -1.60 16.92 7.49
C ALA A 7 -2.67 17.17 8.58
N ALA A 8 -3.92 17.40 8.18
CA ALA A 8 -5.06 17.61 9.05
C ALA A 8 -5.90 16.32 9.24
N HIS A 9 -5.39 15.17 8.79
CA HIS A 9 -6.07 13.87 8.81
C HIS A 9 -7.31 13.78 7.91
N HIS A 10 -7.44 14.65 6.91
CA HIS A 10 -8.50 14.51 5.91
C HIS A 10 -8.13 13.44 4.90
N LEU A 11 -9.09 12.57 4.60
CA LEU A 11 -8.96 11.55 3.56
C LEU A 11 -8.73 12.20 2.18
N LEU A 12 -7.67 11.79 1.50
CA LEU A 12 -7.38 12.23 0.13
C LEU A 12 -8.02 11.26 -0.88
N SER A 13 -8.47 11.82 -2.01
CA SER A 13 -9.06 11.05 -3.12
C SER A 13 -7.98 10.32 -3.94
N ILE A 14 -7.40 9.28 -3.33
CA ILE A 14 -6.39 8.40 -3.91
C ILE A 14 -6.96 6.97 -3.91
N VAL A 15 -7.16 6.40 -5.10
CA VAL A 15 -7.95 5.18 -5.28
C VAL A 15 -7.09 4.00 -5.72
N ARG A 16 -7.27 2.85 -5.07
CA ARG A 16 -6.65 1.60 -5.50
C ARG A 16 -7.29 1.10 -6.79
N GLN A 17 -6.48 0.92 -7.83
CA GLN A 17 -6.89 0.26 -9.07
C GLN A 17 -6.81 -1.26 -8.89
N VAL A 18 -7.94 -1.93 -9.10
CA VAL A 18 -8.00 -3.38 -9.25
C VAL A 18 -7.84 -3.70 -10.74
N PRO A 19 -6.91 -4.58 -11.14
CA PRO A 19 -6.77 -4.99 -12.53
C PRO A 19 -8.11 -5.47 -13.10
N ARG A 20 -8.55 -4.91 -14.23
CA ARG A 20 -9.79 -5.34 -14.91
C ARG A 20 -9.47 -6.51 -15.85
N GLY A 21 -10.07 -7.68 -15.64
CA GLY A 21 -9.97 -8.82 -16.55
C GLY A 21 -10.76 -10.06 -16.09
N MET A 22 -11.34 -10.79 -17.05
CA MET A 22 -12.02 -12.08 -16.83
C MET A 22 -10.99 -13.23 -16.87
N HIS A 23 -10.60 -13.74 -15.72
CA HIS A 23 -10.08 -15.11 -15.56
C HIS A 23 -10.63 -15.61 -14.21
N PRO A 24 -10.89 -16.91 -14.03
CA PRO A 24 -10.88 -17.47 -12.68
C PRO A 24 -9.46 -17.26 -12.17
N GLY A 25 -9.24 -16.12 -11.52
CA GLY A 25 -7.97 -15.80 -10.90
C GLY A 25 -7.64 -16.87 -9.87
N PRO A 26 -6.35 -17.08 -9.55
CA PRO A 26 -5.99 -17.95 -8.44
C PRO A 26 -6.78 -17.55 -7.19
N VAL A 27 -7.30 -18.54 -6.47
CA VAL A 27 -7.93 -18.31 -5.17
C VAL A 27 -6.87 -17.66 -4.28
N LEU A 28 -7.09 -16.40 -3.93
CA LEU A 28 -6.22 -15.66 -3.04
C LEU A 28 -6.50 -16.16 -1.62
N LEU A 29 -5.59 -16.97 -1.10
CA LEU A 29 -5.66 -17.38 0.28
C LEU A 29 -5.37 -16.17 1.18
N PRO A 30 -6.08 -16.02 2.32
CA PRO A 30 -5.73 -15.03 3.32
C PRO A 30 -4.26 -15.19 3.73
N VAL A 31 -3.54 -14.08 3.83
CA VAL A 31 -2.19 -14.09 4.40
C VAL A 31 -2.33 -14.23 5.91
N SER A 32 -1.85 -15.34 6.47
CA SER A 32 -1.66 -15.50 7.91
C SER A 32 -0.26 -15.04 8.30
N MET A 33 -0.17 -14.27 9.38
CA MET A 33 1.11 -13.79 9.93
C MET A 33 1.24 -14.26 11.37
N ALA A 34 2.40 -14.82 11.72
CA ALA A 34 2.73 -15.09 13.11
C ALA A 34 3.04 -13.77 13.84
N PRO A 35 2.93 -13.71 15.18
CA PRO A 35 3.37 -12.54 15.94
C PRO A 35 4.84 -12.19 15.62
N GLY A 36 5.08 -10.93 15.26
CA GLY A 36 6.41 -10.44 14.87
C GLY A 36 6.86 -10.81 13.45
N ALA A 37 6.02 -11.48 12.65
CA ALA A 37 6.28 -11.67 11.22
C ALA A 37 5.96 -10.38 10.44
N GLU A 38 6.63 -10.23 9.31
CA GLU A 38 6.44 -9.11 8.38
C GLU A 38 5.79 -9.62 7.08
N ALA A 39 5.12 -8.71 6.38
CA ALA A 39 4.58 -8.99 5.06
C ALA A 39 4.64 -7.73 4.21
N THR A 40 5.06 -7.90 2.97
CA THR A 40 5.34 -6.81 2.05
C THR A 40 4.39 -6.83 0.85
N ALA A 41 3.94 -5.63 0.46
CA ALA A 41 3.26 -5.37 -0.81
C ALA A 41 3.90 -4.15 -1.46
N GLU A 42 4.00 -4.18 -2.78
CA GLU A 42 4.51 -3.07 -3.58
C GLU A 42 3.34 -2.20 -4.01
N LEU A 43 3.56 -0.88 -3.97
CA LEU A 43 2.64 0.13 -4.46
C LEU A 43 3.24 0.77 -5.71
N HIS A 44 2.46 0.96 -6.77
CA HIS A 44 2.87 1.71 -7.94
C HIS A 44 1.88 2.83 -8.25
N TRP A 45 2.39 4.00 -8.56
CA TRP A 45 1.61 5.19 -8.87
C TRP A 45 2.41 6.12 -9.79
N VAL A 46 1.73 7.15 -10.31
CA VAL A 46 2.38 8.22 -11.07
C VAL A 46 2.80 9.32 -10.10
N SER A 47 4.11 9.56 -9.96
CA SER A 47 4.67 10.55 -9.02
C SER A 47 5.01 11.90 -9.67
N GLY A 48 5.06 11.91 -11.01
CA GLY A 48 5.42 13.05 -11.82
C GLY A 48 4.21 13.69 -12.48
N ASP A 49 4.33 14.98 -12.75
CA ASP A 49 3.32 15.77 -13.43
C ASP A 49 3.41 15.52 -14.94
N VAL A 50 2.82 14.42 -15.37
CA VAL A 50 2.85 13.93 -16.76
C VAL A 50 1.52 14.12 -17.48
N TYR A 51 0.52 14.70 -16.79
CA TYR A 51 -0.82 14.90 -17.30
C TYR A 51 -1.07 16.37 -17.60
N ASP A 52 -1.77 16.64 -18.69
CA ASP A 52 -2.25 17.99 -18.99
C ASP A 52 -3.27 18.44 -17.93
N GLY A 53 -3.10 19.67 -17.43
CA GLY A 53 -3.99 20.27 -16.43
C GLY A 53 -3.64 19.98 -14.98
N HIS A 54 -2.46 19.42 -14.70
CA HIS A 54 -1.76 19.43 -13.39
C HIS A 54 -2.65 19.12 -12.17
N ASN A 55 -2.80 17.84 -11.82
CA ASN A 55 -3.51 17.44 -10.61
C ASN A 55 -2.64 16.50 -9.76
N CYS A 56 -1.86 17.08 -8.84
CA CYS A 56 -1.03 16.32 -7.92
C CYS A 56 -1.43 16.55 -6.47
N VAL A 57 -1.49 15.46 -5.69
CA VAL A 57 -1.77 15.47 -4.25
C VAL A 57 -0.57 14.90 -3.49
N SER A 58 -0.29 15.49 -2.33
CA SER A 58 0.83 15.10 -1.46
C SER A 58 0.29 14.67 -0.11
N PRO A 59 -0.08 13.38 0.06
CA PRO A 59 -0.40 12.84 1.38
C PRO A 59 0.77 13.02 2.34
N THR A 60 0.44 13.13 3.62
CA THR A 60 1.43 13.14 4.71
C THR A 60 1.40 11.85 5.52
N THR A 61 0.30 11.10 5.43
CA THR A 61 0.07 9.89 6.20
C THR A 61 -0.51 8.79 5.31
N ALA A 62 0.05 7.60 5.41
CA ALA A 62 -0.55 6.36 4.94
C ALA A 62 -1.22 5.65 6.12
N VAL A 63 -2.46 5.21 5.93
CA VAL A 63 -3.24 4.54 6.96
C VAL A 63 -3.58 3.14 6.50
N VAL A 64 -3.18 2.16 7.32
CA VAL A 64 -3.40 0.74 7.08
C VAL A 64 -4.32 0.20 8.17
N GLN A 65 -5.46 -0.34 7.76
CA GLN A 65 -6.38 -1.05 8.64
C GLN A 65 -6.19 -2.57 8.47
N VAL A 66 -5.95 -3.27 9.57
CA VAL A 66 -5.81 -4.73 9.63
C VAL A 66 -6.76 -5.25 10.71
N GLY A 67 -7.82 -5.95 10.32
CA GLY A 67 -8.88 -6.33 11.25
C GLY A 67 -9.54 -5.09 11.87
N ALA A 68 -9.54 -5.00 13.20
CA ALA A 68 -10.04 -3.85 13.94
C ALA A 68 -8.97 -2.76 14.18
N ASP A 69 -7.70 -3.06 13.92
CA ASP A 69 -6.59 -2.17 14.23
C ASP A 69 -6.33 -1.20 13.08
N THR A 70 -5.93 0.03 13.44
CA THR A 70 -5.56 1.09 12.50
C THR A 70 -4.14 1.56 12.79
N TYR A 71 -3.28 1.45 11.78
CA TYR A 71 -1.89 1.87 11.81
C TYR A 71 -1.74 3.10 10.93
N ARG A 72 -1.10 4.15 11.45
CA ARG A 72 -0.76 5.36 10.70
C ARG A 72 0.75 5.43 10.56
N GLN A 73 1.24 5.68 9.36
CA GLN A 73 2.67 5.82 9.05
C GLN A 73 2.91 7.13 8.29
N PRO A 74 3.98 7.87 8.62
CA PRO A 74 4.40 9.01 7.81
C PRO A 74 4.59 8.58 6.36
N PHE A 75 4.14 9.41 5.44
CA PHE A 75 4.22 9.15 4.01
C PHE A 75 4.49 10.47 3.28
N SER A 76 5.55 10.52 2.48
CA SER A 76 6.05 11.76 1.88
C SER A 76 6.10 11.73 0.35
N ASN A 77 5.40 10.78 -0.28
CA ASN A 77 5.34 10.71 -1.74
C ASN A 77 4.15 11.50 -2.30
N ARG A 78 4.29 11.89 -3.57
CA ARG A 78 3.28 12.60 -4.35
C ARG A 78 2.59 11.66 -5.33
N PHE A 79 1.29 11.86 -5.51
CA PHE A 79 0.49 11.21 -6.54
C PHE A 79 0.01 12.25 -7.54
N CYS A 80 0.09 11.94 -8.83
CA CYS A 80 -0.39 12.80 -9.91
C CYS A 80 -1.40 12.06 -10.79
N SER A 81 -2.39 12.79 -11.29
CA SER A 81 -3.44 12.31 -12.18
C SER A 81 -3.81 13.37 -13.22
N ALA A 82 -4.67 12.98 -14.16
CA ALA A 82 -5.32 13.92 -15.06
C ALA A 82 -6.21 14.91 -14.28
N ALA A 83 -6.40 16.10 -14.86
CA ALA A 83 -7.33 17.09 -14.34
C ALA A 83 -8.72 16.45 -14.12
N ASN A 84 -9.31 16.73 -12.95
CA ASN A 84 -10.62 16.21 -12.52
C ASN A 84 -10.71 14.68 -12.38
N ALA A 85 -9.61 13.94 -12.41
CA ALA A 85 -9.56 12.51 -12.10
C ALA A 85 -8.90 12.26 -10.74
N PRO A 86 -9.37 11.28 -9.93
CA PRO A 86 -8.69 10.91 -8.71
C PRO A 86 -7.28 10.38 -9.01
N ALA A 87 -6.37 10.61 -8.08
CA ALA A 87 -5.08 9.92 -8.09
C ALA A 87 -5.28 8.42 -7.92
N THR A 88 -4.44 7.60 -8.54
CA THR A 88 -4.57 6.15 -8.46
C THR A 88 -3.26 5.44 -8.13
N PHE A 89 -3.38 4.25 -7.55
CA PHE A 89 -2.26 3.34 -7.34
C PHE A 89 -2.67 1.89 -7.59
N THR A 90 -1.73 1.07 -8.04
CA THR A 90 -1.86 -0.39 -8.00
C THR A 90 -1.09 -0.93 -6.79
N GLN A 91 -1.50 -2.10 -6.32
CA GLN A 91 -0.86 -2.77 -5.21
C GLN A 91 -0.76 -4.26 -5.50
N THR A 92 0.44 -4.83 -5.38
CA THR A 92 0.65 -6.27 -5.47
C THR A 92 0.02 -7.00 -4.28
N TRP A 93 -0.19 -8.31 -4.39
CA TRP A 93 -0.67 -9.07 -3.24
C TRP A 93 0.33 -8.98 -2.10
N LEU A 94 -0.18 -8.81 -0.88
CA LEU A 94 0.63 -8.90 0.33
C LEU A 94 1.27 -10.30 0.37
N LYS A 95 2.58 -10.36 0.56
CA LYS A 95 3.33 -11.61 0.69
C LYS A 95 3.97 -11.61 2.06
N ALA A 96 3.81 -12.70 2.81
CA ALA A 96 4.59 -12.86 4.04
C ALA A 96 6.08 -12.87 3.69
N ASP A 97 6.87 -12.11 4.44
CA ASP A 97 8.30 -12.06 4.26
C ASP A 97 8.93 -13.34 4.83
N ALA A 98 10.04 -13.77 4.22
CA ALA A 98 10.70 -14.98 4.65
C ALA A 98 11.30 -14.77 6.05
N VAL A 99 10.73 -15.44 7.06
CA VAL A 99 11.33 -15.49 8.40
C VAL A 99 12.56 -16.39 8.33
N VAL A 100 13.77 -15.80 8.33
CA VAL A 100 15.01 -16.56 8.47
C VAL A 100 15.07 -17.09 9.90
N THR A 101 14.63 -18.33 10.10
CA THR A 101 14.90 -19.06 11.33
C THR A 101 16.32 -19.58 11.27
N THR A 102 17.21 -19.05 12.11
CA THR A 102 18.51 -19.69 12.34
C THR A 102 18.29 -21.05 12.98
N SER A 103 19.17 -22.02 12.72
CA SER A 103 19.09 -23.40 13.22
C SER A 103 19.06 -23.54 14.75
N ASP A 104 19.24 -22.43 15.49
CA ASP A 104 19.16 -22.36 16.96
C ASP A 104 17.82 -21.79 17.48
N GLY A 105 16.80 -21.63 16.62
CA GLY A 105 15.46 -21.21 17.03
C GLY A 105 15.36 -19.75 17.52
N ARG A 106 16.35 -18.91 17.23
CA ARG A 106 16.35 -17.48 17.55
C ARG A 106 16.02 -16.65 16.29
N PRO A 107 15.10 -15.67 16.35
CA PRO A 107 14.84 -14.79 15.22
C PRO A 107 16.10 -13.98 14.90
N ALA A 108 16.59 -14.08 13.67
CA ALA A 108 17.67 -13.25 13.17
C ALA A 108 17.09 -12.17 12.25
N VAL A 109 17.34 -10.91 12.58
CA VAL A 109 17.00 -9.76 11.73
C VAL A 109 18.07 -9.66 10.64
N ALA A 110 17.67 -9.74 9.38
CA ALA A 110 18.55 -9.42 8.25
C ALA A 110 18.69 -7.90 8.12
N LYS A 111 19.92 -7.44 7.91
CA LYS A 111 20.29 -6.02 7.73
C LYS A 111 20.13 -5.57 6.29
#